data_AF-A0A841V710-F1
#
_entry.id   AF-A0A841V710-F1
#
_cell.length_a   1.000
_cell.length_b   1.000
_cell.length_c   1.000
_cell.angle_alpha   90.00
_cell.angle_beta   90.00
_cell.angle_gamma   90.00
#
_symmetry.space_group_name_H-M   'P 1'
#
loop_
_entity.id
_entity.type
_entity.pdbx_description
1 polymer ?
#
loop_
_entity_poly.entity_id
_entity_poly.type
_entity_poly.pdbx_seq_one_letter_code
_entity_poly.pdbx_strand_id
1 'polypeptide(L)'
;MLQLPKPTHPTKPLVSLAESYELCRRITEKYSKTFYLGTLLMPRAKRQAIWAIYVWCRRTDELVDGPQARLTTPETLDLWEKQLETVFSGVALEDADVALVDTLEKFPMDIQPFRDMIAGQQMDLYRSRYQTFDELKLYCYRVAGTVGLMSSAVLGLEDGDRSAPWRRNQSVYIPQEEAIDLGIANQLTNILRDVGEDVHRGRIYLPLEDLERFNYSEDDLLKGVNDDRWKGLMRFQIERARYYYDSAERGIRALNPDSRWPVWAALLLYQGILDVIEANNYDVFARRAFVPLAKKMLYLPVAWLRSQAL
;
A
#
# COMPACT_ATOMS: atom_id res chain seq x y z
N MET A 1 21.28 39.15 1.63
CA MET A 1 21.89 38.34 2.70
C MET A 1 21.00 37.13 2.92
N LEU A 2 21.51 35.95 2.56
CA LEU A 2 20.88 34.67 2.82
C LEU A 2 20.78 34.44 4.34
N GLN A 3 19.57 34.27 4.86
CA GLN A 3 19.36 33.59 6.14
C GLN A 3 18.67 32.26 5.83
N LEU A 4 19.47 31.20 5.87
CA LEU A 4 18.98 29.82 5.91
C LEU A 4 18.11 29.67 7.18
N PRO A 5 16.94 29.01 7.11
CA PRO A 5 16.20 28.67 8.31
C PRO A 5 17.03 27.72 9.17
N LYS A 6 17.19 28.06 10.45
CA LYS A 6 17.83 27.21 11.46
C LYS A 6 17.08 25.86 11.57
N PRO A 7 17.77 24.76 11.91
CA PRO A 7 17.10 23.51 12.24
C PRO A 7 16.19 23.75 13.45
N THR A 8 14.88 23.63 13.22
CA THR A 8 13.87 23.71 14.28
C THR A 8 13.92 22.41 15.08
N HIS A 9 14.64 22.42 16.20
CA HIS A 9 14.29 21.54 17.30
C HIS A 9 12.80 21.81 17.64
N PRO A 10 11.97 20.78 17.85
CA PRO A 10 10.56 20.99 18.16
C PRO A 10 10.44 21.84 19.43
N THR A 11 9.81 23.01 19.31
CA THR A 11 9.61 23.98 20.40
C THR A 11 8.55 23.52 21.42
N LYS A 12 7.96 22.34 21.20
CA LYS A 12 7.13 21.61 22.16
C LYS A 12 7.70 20.21 22.36
N PRO A 13 7.61 19.65 23.57
CA PRO A 13 7.89 18.23 23.77
C PRO A 13 6.94 17.41 22.88
N LEU A 14 7.49 16.36 22.25
CA LEU A 14 6.69 15.40 21.50
C LEU A 14 5.71 14.68 22.44
N VAL A 15 4.61 14.19 21.88
CA VAL A 15 3.62 13.41 22.63
C VAL A 15 4.21 12.12 23.21
N SER A 16 3.54 11.55 24.21
CA SER A 16 3.91 10.24 24.74
C SER A 16 3.72 9.13 23.70
N LEU A 17 4.40 7.99 23.90
CA LEU A 17 4.26 6.82 23.01
C LEU A 17 2.80 6.35 22.86
N ALA A 18 2.02 6.37 23.94
CA ALA A 18 0.63 5.97 23.91
C ALA A 18 -0.23 6.92 23.06
N GLU A 19 0.00 8.23 23.19
CA GLU A 19 -0.66 9.26 22.40
C GLU A 19 -0.27 9.19 20.92
N SER A 20 1.01 8.91 20.62
CA SER A 20 1.50 8.72 19.26
C SER A 20 0.81 7.53 18.57
N TYR A 21 0.71 6.38 19.24
CA TYR A 21 -0.03 5.23 18.68
C TYR A 21 -1.53 5.50 18.53
N GLU A 22 -2.14 6.27 19.43
CA GLU A 22 -3.54 6.68 19.30
C GLU A 22 -3.74 7.65 18.12
N LEU A 23 -2.79 8.56 17.89
CA LEU A 23 -2.77 9.38 16.68
C LEU A 23 -2.70 8.51 15.42
N CYS A 24 -1.79 7.53 15.39
CA CYS A 24 -1.66 6.60 14.27
C CYS A 24 -2.94 5.79 14.04
N ARG A 25 -3.59 5.32 15.12
CA ARG A 25 -4.89 4.63 15.06
C ARG A 25 -5.95 5.50 14.41
N ARG A 26 -6.13 6.74 14.90
CA ARG A 26 -7.16 7.67 14.42
C ARG A 26 -6.97 8.04 12.95
N ILE A 27 -5.73 8.26 12.52
CA ILE A 27 -5.42 8.49 11.11
C ILE A 27 -5.76 7.25 10.28
N THR A 28 -5.33 6.07 10.71
CA THR A 28 -5.60 4.81 9.98
C THR A 28 -7.10 4.54 9.84
N GLU A 29 -7.87 4.68 10.92
CA GLU A 29 -9.33 4.52 10.94
C GLU A 29 -10.04 5.50 10.00
N LYS A 30 -9.60 6.77 9.99
CA LYS A 30 -10.20 7.82 9.15
C LYS A 30 -9.95 7.58 7.66
N TYR A 31 -8.72 7.24 7.30
CA TYR A 31 -8.28 7.26 5.91
C TYR A 31 -8.35 5.92 5.19
N SER A 32 -8.40 4.79 5.91
CA SER A 32 -8.53 3.47 5.28
C SER A 32 -9.38 2.52 6.11
N LYS A 33 -10.71 2.67 6.00
CA LYS A 33 -11.70 1.88 6.76
C LYS A 33 -11.51 0.37 6.60
N THR A 34 -11.26 -0.11 5.38
CA THR A 34 -11.09 -1.55 5.11
C THR A 34 -9.79 -2.08 5.72
N PHE A 35 -8.69 -1.35 5.53
CA PHE A 35 -7.40 -1.71 6.12
C PHE A 35 -7.44 -1.67 7.65
N TYR A 36 -8.04 -0.63 8.24
CA TYR A 36 -8.23 -0.51 9.67
C TYR A 36 -8.99 -1.71 10.25
N LEU A 37 -10.11 -2.11 9.65
CA LEU A 37 -10.84 -3.31 10.07
C LEU A 37 -9.97 -4.57 10.02
N GLY A 38 -9.14 -4.74 8.97
CA GLY A 38 -8.18 -5.84 8.88
C GLY A 38 -7.15 -5.82 10.01
N THR A 39 -6.64 -4.63 10.37
CA THR A 39 -5.66 -4.49 11.48
C THR A 39 -6.25 -4.88 12.84
N LEU A 40 -7.58 -4.79 13.03
CA LEU A 40 -8.24 -5.22 14.26
C LEU A 40 -8.17 -6.74 14.50
N LEU A 41 -7.79 -7.51 13.49
CA LEU A 41 -7.57 -8.96 13.59
C LEU A 41 -6.16 -9.29 14.11
N MET A 42 -5.25 -8.32 14.12
CA MET A 42 -3.85 -8.52 14.53
C MET A 42 -3.69 -8.42 16.06
N PRO A 43 -2.70 -9.10 16.66
CA PRO A 43 -2.27 -8.84 18.02
C PRO A 43 -1.90 -7.38 18.23
N ARG A 44 -2.06 -6.87 19.47
CA ARG A 44 -1.92 -5.44 19.79
C ARG A 44 -0.59 -4.83 19.32
N ALA A 45 0.54 -5.51 19.56
CA ALA A 45 1.86 -5.00 19.19
C ALA A 45 2.01 -4.86 17.66
N LYS A 46 1.67 -5.90 16.90
CA LYS A 46 1.70 -5.87 15.43
C LYS A 46 0.75 -4.83 14.85
N ARG A 47 -0.46 -4.73 15.40
CA ARG A 47 -1.45 -3.73 15.00
C ARG A 47 -0.93 -2.30 15.14
N GLN A 48 -0.34 -1.99 16.29
CA GLN A 48 0.23 -0.68 16.57
C GLN A 48 1.38 -0.34 15.61
N ALA A 49 2.27 -1.29 15.36
CA ALA A 49 3.36 -1.16 14.39
C ALA A 49 2.84 -0.92 12.95
N ILE A 50 1.84 -1.67 12.51
CA ILE A 50 1.22 -1.49 11.18
C ILE A 50 0.55 -0.11 11.06
N TRP A 51 -0.06 0.42 12.14
CA TRP A 51 -0.60 1.79 12.11
C TRP A 51 0.51 2.84 11.97
N ALA A 52 1.65 2.67 12.65
CA ALA A 52 2.77 3.59 12.53
C ALA A 52 3.33 3.61 11.09
N ILE A 53 3.53 2.43 10.50
CA ILE A 53 3.95 2.28 9.09
C ILE A 53 2.93 2.93 8.16
N TYR A 54 1.64 2.62 8.32
CA TYR A 54 0.58 3.21 7.50
C TYR A 54 0.55 4.74 7.56
N VAL A 55 0.72 5.32 8.75
CA VAL A 55 0.73 6.78 8.90
C VAL A 55 1.96 7.42 8.25
N TRP A 56 3.13 6.78 8.33
CA TRP A 56 4.30 7.26 7.59
C TRP A 56 4.07 7.19 6.07
N CYS A 57 3.52 6.08 5.56
CA CYS A 57 3.14 5.94 4.15
C CYS A 57 2.14 7.01 3.72
N ARG A 58 1.11 7.28 4.54
CA ARG A 58 0.10 8.30 4.27
C ARG A 58 0.67 9.71 4.26
N ARG A 59 1.54 10.06 5.22
CA ARG A 59 2.23 11.36 5.25
C ARG A 59 3.08 11.55 4.00
N THR A 60 3.75 10.47 3.55
CA THR A 60 4.55 10.46 2.32
C THR A 60 3.69 10.68 1.08
N ASP A 61 2.56 9.97 0.96
CA ASP A 61 1.56 10.13 -0.12
C ASP A 61 0.94 11.54 -0.15
N GLU A 62 0.59 12.09 1.02
CA GLU A 62 0.02 13.45 1.13
C GLU A 62 0.97 14.56 0.62
N LEU A 63 2.28 14.31 0.50
CA LEU A 63 3.20 15.26 -0.10
C LEU A 63 2.86 15.51 -1.57
N VAL A 64 2.43 14.51 -2.34
CA VAL A 64 2.14 14.67 -3.80
C VAL A 64 0.67 14.54 -4.16
N ASP A 65 -0.14 14.07 -3.21
CA ASP A 65 -1.59 13.90 -3.40
C ASP A 65 -2.45 14.77 -2.46
N GLY A 66 -1.85 15.40 -1.45
CA GLY A 66 -2.55 16.24 -0.48
C GLY A 66 -2.89 17.65 -0.98
N PRO A 67 -3.56 18.48 -0.14
CA PRO A 67 -3.97 19.84 -0.49
C PRO A 67 -2.81 20.76 -0.90
N GLN A 68 -1.59 20.48 -0.42
CA GLN A 68 -0.38 21.22 -0.72
C GLN A 68 0.48 20.59 -1.82
N ALA A 69 -0.01 19.53 -2.49
CA ALA A 69 0.73 18.81 -3.53
C ALA A 69 1.29 19.72 -4.65
N ARG A 70 0.57 20.79 -4.99
CA ARG A 70 1.01 21.77 -6.00
C ARG A 70 2.26 22.55 -5.61
N LEU A 71 2.62 22.56 -4.32
CA LEU A 71 3.80 23.23 -3.79
C LEU A 71 4.97 22.28 -3.59
N THR A 72 4.78 20.97 -3.81
CA THR A 72 5.80 19.97 -3.57
C THR A 72 6.83 20.01 -4.68
N THR A 73 8.09 20.13 -4.30
CA THR A 73 9.25 20.17 -5.19
C THR A 73 10.19 19.00 -4.87
N PRO A 74 11.20 18.73 -5.71
CA PRO A 74 12.24 17.77 -5.38
C PRO A 74 12.88 18.03 -4.01
N GLU A 75 13.12 19.30 -3.67
CA GLU A 75 13.72 19.69 -2.39
C GLU A 75 12.82 19.33 -1.19
N THR A 76 11.48 19.34 -1.36
CA THR A 76 10.55 18.84 -0.35
C THR A 76 10.77 17.34 -0.08
N LEU A 77 10.96 16.55 -1.14
CA LEU A 77 11.19 15.11 -1.03
C LEU A 77 12.60 14.78 -0.52
N ASP A 78 13.62 15.57 -0.90
CA ASP A 78 14.97 15.46 -0.33
C ASP A 78 14.98 15.76 1.17
N LEU A 79 14.19 16.74 1.62
CA LEU A 79 14.02 17.04 3.03
C LEU A 79 13.31 15.88 3.74
N TRP A 80 12.26 15.32 3.14
CA TRP A 80 11.54 14.17 3.68
C TRP A 80 12.44 12.93 3.81
N GLU A 81 13.33 12.68 2.85
CA GLU A 81 14.32 11.61 2.93
C GLU A 81 15.33 11.84 4.07
N LYS A 82 15.79 13.07 4.29
CA LYS A 82 16.63 13.39 5.47
C LYS A 82 15.91 13.19 6.79
N GLN A 83 14.61 13.48 6.85
CA GLN A 83 13.79 13.20 8.03
C GLN A 83 13.66 11.69 8.25
N LEU A 84 13.47 10.90 7.19
CA LEU A 84 13.46 9.44 7.24
C LEU A 84 14.77 8.90 7.85
N GLU A 85 15.94 9.36 7.39
CA GLU A 85 17.24 8.95 7.98
C GLU A 85 17.32 9.26 9.48
N THR A 86 16.82 10.43 9.88
CA THR A 86 16.81 10.86 11.28
C THR A 86 15.93 9.94 12.14
N VAL A 87 14.74 9.61 11.66
CA VAL A 87 13.83 8.65 12.32
C VAL A 87 14.46 7.26 12.42
N PHE A 88 15.10 6.78 11.35
CA PHE A 88 15.81 5.50 11.34
C PHE A 88 17.05 5.46 12.24
N SER A 89 17.62 6.62 12.59
CA SER A 89 18.65 6.74 13.64
C SER A 89 18.10 6.71 15.07
N GLY A 90 16.78 6.56 15.26
CA GLY A 90 16.11 6.52 16.55
C GLY A 90 15.62 7.88 17.06
N VAL A 91 15.62 8.93 16.21
CA VAL A 91 15.23 10.29 16.61
C VAL A 91 13.91 10.68 15.97
N ALA A 92 12.85 10.77 16.78
CA ALA A 92 11.55 11.27 16.34
C ALA A 92 11.57 12.79 16.13
N LEU A 93 10.97 13.26 15.02
CA LEU A 93 10.89 14.69 14.67
C LEU A 93 9.49 15.26 14.86
N GLU A 94 8.46 14.44 14.63
CA GLU A 94 7.04 14.76 14.81
C GLU A 94 6.34 13.73 15.72
N ASP A 95 5.13 14.07 16.17
CA ASP A 95 4.35 13.25 17.10
C ASP A 95 4.11 11.83 16.58
N ALA A 96 3.89 11.66 15.27
CA ALA A 96 3.70 10.34 14.66
C ALA A 96 5.01 9.53 14.56
N ASP A 97 6.18 10.19 14.55
CA ASP A 97 7.47 9.52 14.45
C ASP A 97 7.82 8.79 15.75
N VAL A 98 7.28 9.21 16.90
CA VAL A 98 7.48 8.53 18.18
C VAL A 98 7.04 7.07 18.11
N ALA A 99 5.87 6.79 17.51
CA ALA A 99 5.39 5.44 17.28
C ALA A 99 6.23 4.67 16.24
N LEU A 100 6.73 5.35 15.20
CA LEU A 100 7.56 4.71 14.18
C LEU A 100 8.94 4.31 14.73
N VAL A 101 9.58 5.16 15.54
CA VAL A 101 10.84 4.84 16.22
C VAL A 101 10.68 3.61 17.13
N ASP A 102 9.66 3.59 17.99
CA ASP A 102 9.36 2.43 18.84
C ASP A 102 9.04 1.17 18.01
N THR A 103 8.41 1.34 16.84
CA THR A 103 8.18 0.24 15.90
C THR A 103 9.48 -0.30 15.31
N LEU A 104 10.41 0.57 14.91
CA LEU A 104 11.72 0.19 14.35
C LEU A 104 12.60 -0.54 15.38
N GLU A 105 12.51 -0.17 16.65
CA GLU A 105 13.22 -0.86 17.73
C GLU A 105 12.68 -2.28 17.97
N LYS A 106 11.36 -2.47 17.88
CA LYS A 106 10.69 -3.76 18.12
C LYS A 106 10.70 -4.70 16.93
N PHE A 107 10.65 -4.12 15.73
CA PHE A 107 10.59 -4.83 14.46
C PHE A 107 11.67 -4.24 13.54
N PRO A 108 12.90 -4.80 13.56
CA PRO A 108 13.97 -4.32 12.70
C PRO A 108 13.56 -4.38 11.23
N MET A 109 13.60 -3.23 10.57
CA MET A 109 13.20 -3.05 9.17
C MET A 109 14.36 -2.48 8.38
N ASP A 110 14.46 -2.88 7.11
CA ASP A 110 15.32 -2.19 6.16
C ASP A 110 14.72 -0.81 5.83
N ILE A 111 15.57 0.21 5.74
CA ILE A 111 15.19 1.55 5.32
C ILE A 111 14.91 1.61 3.80
N GLN A 112 15.45 0.69 3.01
CA GLN A 112 15.38 0.75 1.55
C GLN A 112 13.95 0.81 1.00
N PRO A 113 12.96 0.02 1.48
CA PRO A 113 11.57 0.17 1.05
C PRO A 113 10.98 1.57 1.30
N PHE A 114 11.42 2.25 2.37
CA PHE A 114 10.98 3.62 2.68
C PHE A 114 11.56 4.62 1.68
N ARG A 115 12.86 4.50 1.36
CA ARG A 115 13.50 5.31 0.30
C ARG A 115 12.86 5.07 -1.06
N ASP A 116 12.58 3.82 -1.40
CA ASP A 116 11.91 3.45 -2.65
C ASP A 116 10.50 4.04 -2.74
N MET A 117 9.77 4.12 -1.63
CA MET A 117 8.46 4.78 -1.59
C MET A 117 8.56 6.29 -1.84
N ILE A 118 9.57 6.97 -1.29
CA ILE A 118 9.86 8.39 -1.58
C ILE A 118 10.20 8.56 -3.06
N ALA A 119 11.03 7.67 -3.62
CA ALA A 119 11.33 7.65 -5.05
C ALA A 119 10.10 7.37 -5.93
N GLY A 120 9.07 6.72 -5.38
CA GLY A 120 7.75 6.60 -6.01
C GLY A 120 7.02 7.94 -6.08
N GLN A 121 7.00 8.70 -4.98
CA GLN A 121 6.40 10.04 -4.95
C GLN A 121 7.13 11.02 -5.89
N GLN A 122 8.45 10.88 -6.03
CA GLN A 122 9.23 11.67 -7.00
C GLN A 122 8.75 11.44 -8.45
N MET A 123 8.27 10.24 -8.79
CA MET A 123 7.73 9.97 -10.13
C MET A 123 6.48 10.80 -10.39
N ASP A 124 5.61 10.98 -9.40
CA ASP A 124 4.34 11.72 -9.54
C ASP A 124 4.54 13.24 -9.74
N LEU A 125 5.73 13.78 -9.51
CA LEU A 125 6.05 15.20 -9.78
C LEU A 125 6.10 15.53 -11.28
N TYR A 126 6.51 14.57 -12.10
CA TYR A 126 6.77 14.80 -13.53
C TYR A 126 5.98 13.87 -14.44
N ARG A 127 5.56 12.72 -13.90
CA ARG A 127 4.95 11.64 -14.65
C ARG A 127 3.45 11.62 -14.41
N SER A 128 2.72 11.52 -15.50
CA SER A 128 1.25 11.48 -15.49
C SER A 128 0.67 10.46 -16.46
N ARG A 129 1.55 9.79 -17.23
CA ARG A 129 1.25 8.74 -18.20
C ARG A 129 2.34 7.66 -18.14
N TYR A 130 1.97 6.42 -18.41
CA TYR A 130 2.86 5.26 -18.46
C TYR A 130 2.77 4.62 -19.85
N GLN A 131 3.88 4.48 -20.55
CA GLN A 131 3.87 3.92 -21.91
C GLN A 131 3.60 2.42 -21.84
N THR A 132 4.30 1.72 -20.96
CA THR A 132 4.20 0.27 -20.80
C THR A 132 3.77 -0.15 -19.41
N PHE A 133 3.30 -1.40 -19.30
CA PHE A 133 2.99 -2.00 -18.02
C PHE A 133 4.24 -2.13 -17.13
N ASP A 134 5.43 -2.35 -17.68
CA ASP A 134 6.66 -2.45 -16.88
C ASP A 134 6.97 -1.14 -16.14
N GLU A 135 6.73 0.00 -16.80
CA GLU A 135 6.88 1.31 -16.15
C GLU A 135 5.83 1.52 -15.05
N LEU A 136 4.58 1.13 -15.31
CA LEU A 136 3.52 1.17 -14.31
C LEU A 136 3.81 0.22 -13.13
N LYS A 137 4.37 -0.97 -13.42
CA LYS A 137 4.72 -1.97 -12.42
C LYS A 137 5.81 -1.45 -11.49
N LEU A 138 6.82 -0.75 -12.01
CA LEU A 138 7.83 -0.07 -11.20
C LEU A 138 7.19 0.97 -10.27
N TYR A 139 6.24 1.76 -10.79
CA TYR A 139 5.48 2.68 -9.95
C TYR A 139 4.71 1.95 -8.85
N CYS A 140 3.95 0.90 -9.20
CA CYS A 140 3.20 0.09 -8.24
C CYS A 140 4.09 -0.57 -7.18
N TYR A 141 5.27 -1.04 -7.57
CA TYR A 141 6.29 -1.51 -6.63
C TYR A 141 6.65 -0.42 -5.63
N ARG A 142 7.03 0.77 -6.10
CA ARG A 142 7.48 1.86 -5.23
C ARG A 142 6.39 2.36 -4.28
N VAL A 143 5.17 2.56 -4.75
CA VAL A 143 4.11 3.17 -3.93
C VAL A 143 3.30 2.17 -3.10
N ALA A 144 3.40 0.86 -3.38
CA ALA A 144 2.62 -0.15 -2.67
C ALA A 144 3.36 -1.47 -2.41
N GLY A 145 4.18 -1.96 -3.34
CA GLY A 145 5.04 -3.14 -3.12
C GLY A 145 5.99 -2.97 -1.93
N THR A 146 6.57 -1.78 -1.79
CA THR A 146 7.39 -1.37 -0.64
C THR A 146 6.65 -1.49 0.70
N VAL A 147 5.35 -1.17 0.73
CA VAL A 147 4.51 -1.32 1.94
C VAL A 147 4.38 -2.78 2.35
N GLY A 148 4.34 -3.69 1.38
CA GLY A 148 4.42 -5.14 1.63
C GLY A 148 5.73 -5.55 2.31
N LEU A 149 6.86 -5.01 1.85
CA LEU A 149 8.18 -5.24 2.44
C LEU A 149 8.28 -4.68 3.87
N MET A 150 7.81 -3.44 4.09
CA MET A 150 7.75 -2.83 5.43
C MET A 150 6.91 -3.67 6.39
N SER A 151 5.73 -4.10 5.95
CA SER A 151 4.79 -4.86 6.77
C SER A 151 5.31 -6.28 7.07
N SER A 152 6.11 -6.87 6.19
CA SER A 152 6.63 -8.24 6.35
C SER A 152 7.47 -8.41 7.62
N ALA A 153 8.25 -7.39 8.02
CA ALA A 153 9.02 -7.41 9.27
C ALA A 153 8.11 -7.50 10.51
N VAL A 154 6.94 -6.87 10.47
CA VAL A 154 5.97 -6.86 11.57
C VAL A 154 5.14 -8.14 11.60
N LEU A 155 4.74 -8.64 10.42
CA LEU A 155 3.99 -9.89 10.30
C LEU A 155 4.83 -11.09 10.75
N GLY A 156 6.11 -11.08 10.38
CA GLY A 156 7.07 -12.12 10.70
C GLY A 156 6.76 -13.46 10.03
N LEU A 157 7.78 -14.29 9.96
CA LEU A 157 7.70 -15.61 9.31
C LEU A 157 7.61 -16.71 10.37
N GLU A 158 6.83 -17.74 10.05
CA GLU A 158 6.82 -18.94 10.86
C GLU A 158 8.18 -19.62 10.75
N ASP A 159 8.94 -19.57 11.85
CA ASP A 159 10.18 -20.29 11.96
C ASP A 159 9.83 -21.76 12.21
N GLY A 160 9.66 -22.53 11.13
CA GLY A 160 9.28 -23.94 11.23
C GLY A 160 10.17 -24.70 12.21
N ASP A 161 9.62 -25.67 12.94
CA ASP A 161 10.33 -26.37 14.03
C ASP A 161 11.73 -26.86 13.61
N ARG A 162 12.76 -26.10 14.02
CA ARG A 162 14.18 -26.41 13.77
C ARG A 162 14.79 -27.25 14.90
N SER A 163 14.00 -27.65 15.90
CA SER A 163 14.49 -28.51 16.97
C SER A 163 14.98 -29.85 16.40
N ALA A 164 14.27 -30.35 15.38
CA ALA A 164 14.60 -31.56 14.66
C ALA A 164 15.89 -31.43 13.83
N PRO A 165 16.90 -32.30 14.02
CA PRO A 165 18.20 -32.21 13.34
C PRO A 165 18.14 -32.15 11.80
N TRP A 166 17.16 -32.82 11.18
CA TRP A 166 16.99 -32.85 9.71
C TRP A 166 16.36 -31.58 9.12
N ARG A 167 15.82 -30.67 9.94
CA ARG A 167 15.27 -29.38 9.49
C ARG A 167 16.22 -28.20 9.71
N ARG A 168 17.30 -28.38 10.48
CA ARG A 168 18.25 -27.29 10.85
C ARG A 168 18.95 -26.63 9.66
N ASN A 169 19.18 -27.39 8.58
CA ASN A 169 19.90 -26.91 7.39
C ASN A 169 18.97 -26.57 6.21
N GLN A 170 17.65 -26.54 6.41
CA GLN A 170 16.74 -26.10 5.36
C GLN A 170 16.74 -24.57 5.26
N SER A 171 16.88 -24.05 4.05
CA SER A 171 16.72 -22.62 3.78
C SER A 171 15.30 -22.18 4.14
N VAL A 172 15.18 -21.11 4.93
CA VAL A 172 13.87 -20.48 5.19
C VAL A 172 13.39 -19.84 3.90
N TYR A 173 12.20 -20.22 3.46
CA TYR A 173 11.53 -19.52 2.38
C TYR A 173 11.04 -18.16 2.91
N ILE A 174 11.49 -17.09 2.26
CA ILE A 174 11.13 -15.71 2.58
C ILE A 174 10.22 -15.21 1.45
N PRO A 175 8.93 -14.96 1.71
CA PRO A 175 7.93 -14.60 0.69
C PRO A 175 8.01 -13.12 0.28
N GLN A 176 9.22 -12.63 -0.05
CA GLN A 176 9.44 -11.22 -0.41
C GLN A 176 8.74 -10.85 -1.72
N GLU A 177 8.84 -11.70 -2.73
CA GLU A 177 8.17 -11.48 -4.02
C GLU A 177 6.66 -11.46 -3.85
N GLU A 178 6.10 -12.36 -3.04
CA GLU A 178 4.66 -12.43 -2.77
C GLU A 178 4.16 -11.22 -1.96
N ALA A 179 4.98 -10.68 -1.06
CA ALA A 179 4.66 -9.44 -0.35
C ALA A 179 4.65 -8.24 -1.30
N ILE A 180 5.61 -8.16 -2.24
CA ILE A 180 5.64 -7.15 -3.29
C ILE A 180 4.42 -7.28 -4.21
N ASP A 181 4.10 -8.51 -4.64
CA ASP A 181 2.98 -8.80 -5.52
C ASP A 181 1.64 -8.41 -4.88
N LEU A 182 1.47 -8.61 -3.57
CA LEU A 182 0.27 -8.14 -2.86
C LEU A 182 0.14 -6.61 -2.94
N GLY A 183 1.25 -5.89 -2.77
CA GLY A 183 1.29 -4.44 -2.92
C GLY A 183 0.94 -4.00 -4.35
N ILE A 184 1.53 -4.64 -5.36
CA ILE A 184 1.22 -4.39 -6.77
C ILE A 184 -0.26 -4.65 -7.06
N ALA A 185 -0.81 -5.78 -6.61
CA ALA A 185 -2.22 -6.13 -6.80
C ALA A 185 -3.16 -5.07 -6.19
N ASN A 186 -2.86 -4.62 -4.97
CA ASN A 186 -3.62 -3.56 -4.30
C ASN A 186 -3.55 -2.24 -5.05
N GLN A 187 -2.38 -1.87 -5.59
CA GLN A 187 -2.23 -0.62 -6.33
C GLN A 187 -2.92 -0.66 -7.70
N LEU A 188 -2.81 -1.77 -8.43
CA LEU A 188 -3.58 -1.97 -9.66
C LEU A 188 -5.09 -1.90 -9.38
N THR A 189 -5.54 -2.47 -8.26
CA THR A 189 -6.94 -2.38 -7.82
C THR A 189 -7.35 -0.93 -7.54
N ASN A 190 -6.50 -0.12 -6.88
CA ASN A 190 -6.75 1.30 -6.66
C ASN A 190 -6.88 2.05 -7.98
N ILE A 191 -5.92 1.86 -8.91
CA ILE A 191 -5.94 2.47 -10.25
C ILE A 191 -7.23 2.14 -10.98
N LEU A 192 -7.65 0.87 -10.99
CA LEU A 192 -8.87 0.45 -11.70
C LEU A 192 -10.14 0.99 -11.07
N ARG A 193 -10.18 1.13 -9.74
CA ARG A 193 -11.31 1.71 -9.01
C ARG A 193 -11.42 3.21 -9.24
N ASP A 194 -10.30 3.91 -9.35
CA ASP A 194 -10.21 5.37 -9.25
C ASP A 194 -9.92 6.05 -10.60
N VAL A 195 -9.98 5.32 -11.74
CA VAL A 195 -9.75 5.85 -13.10
C VAL A 195 -10.45 7.19 -13.34
N GLY A 196 -11.74 7.27 -12.99
CA GLY A 196 -12.51 8.50 -13.16
C GLY A 196 -11.91 9.67 -12.36
N GLU A 197 -11.60 9.47 -11.09
CA GLU A 197 -11.00 10.50 -10.22
C GLU A 197 -9.60 10.92 -10.73
N ASP A 198 -8.78 9.96 -11.15
CA ASP A 198 -7.42 10.21 -11.65
C ASP A 198 -7.40 11.03 -12.93
N VAL A 199 -8.31 10.73 -13.87
CA VAL A 199 -8.45 11.47 -15.13
C VAL A 199 -8.83 12.93 -14.88
N HIS A 200 -9.72 13.20 -13.92
CA HIS A 200 -10.07 14.57 -13.52
C HIS A 200 -8.89 15.33 -12.89
N ARG A 201 -7.93 14.60 -12.29
CA ARG A 201 -6.66 15.16 -11.79
C ARG A 201 -5.58 15.27 -12.88
N GLY A 202 -5.90 14.91 -14.13
CA GLY A 202 -4.97 14.94 -15.25
C GLY A 202 -3.96 13.79 -15.27
N ARG A 203 -4.26 12.69 -14.57
CA ARG A 203 -3.42 11.48 -14.48
C ARG A 203 -4.07 10.31 -15.22
N ILE A 204 -3.26 9.54 -15.94
CA ILE A 204 -3.66 8.29 -16.58
C ILE A 204 -2.63 7.23 -16.20
N TYR A 205 -3.01 6.37 -15.26
CA TYR A 205 -2.15 5.28 -14.81
C TYR A 205 -2.23 4.04 -15.70
N LEU A 206 -3.34 3.83 -16.41
CA LEU A 206 -3.48 2.73 -17.36
C LEU A 206 -2.38 2.83 -18.44
N PRO A 207 -1.66 1.74 -18.76
CA PRO A 207 -0.59 1.79 -19.76
C PRO A 207 -1.13 2.20 -21.13
N LEU A 208 -0.45 3.12 -21.81
CA LEU A 208 -0.85 3.61 -23.12
C LEU A 208 -0.80 2.49 -24.18
N GLU A 209 0.13 1.55 -24.07
CA GLU A 209 0.16 0.35 -24.93
C GLU A 209 -1.12 -0.50 -24.78
N ASP A 210 -1.73 -0.51 -23.59
CA ASP A 210 -2.97 -1.25 -23.36
C ASP A 210 -4.17 -0.46 -23.88
N LEU A 211 -4.17 0.87 -23.77
CA LEU A 211 -5.17 1.72 -24.42
C LEU A 211 -5.17 1.47 -25.94
N GLU A 212 -3.99 1.49 -26.56
CA GLU A 212 -3.79 1.21 -27.99
C GLU A 212 -4.25 -0.21 -28.36
N ARG A 213 -3.87 -1.22 -27.57
CA ARG A 213 -4.23 -2.62 -27.79
C ARG A 213 -5.74 -2.84 -27.88
N PHE A 214 -6.52 -2.09 -27.11
CA PHE A 214 -7.98 -2.17 -27.10
C PHE A 214 -8.64 -1.11 -28.00
N ASN A 215 -7.85 -0.37 -28.78
CA ASN A 215 -8.31 0.71 -29.65
C ASN A 215 -9.14 1.76 -28.90
N TYR A 216 -8.76 2.06 -27.65
CA TYR A 216 -9.44 2.98 -26.75
C TYR A 216 -8.57 4.22 -26.56
N SER A 217 -9.05 5.40 -26.92
CA SER A 217 -8.23 6.62 -26.92
C SER A 217 -8.19 7.33 -25.58
N GLU A 218 -7.19 8.19 -25.35
CA GLU A 218 -7.20 9.10 -24.19
C GLU A 218 -8.41 10.05 -24.21
N ASP A 219 -8.88 10.45 -25.38
CA ASP A 219 -10.08 11.29 -25.52
C ASP A 219 -11.36 10.54 -25.12
N ASP A 220 -11.48 9.26 -25.49
CA ASP A 220 -12.55 8.38 -25.00
C ASP A 220 -12.51 8.25 -23.47
N LEU A 221 -11.30 8.11 -22.90
CA LEU A 221 -11.09 8.05 -21.45
C LEU A 221 -11.53 9.35 -20.75
N LEU A 222 -11.15 10.51 -21.29
CA LEU A 222 -11.54 11.82 -20.78
C LEU A 222 -13.05 12.05 -20.83
N LYS A 223 -13.72 11.49 -21.85
CA LYS A 223 -15.18 11.54 -22.01
C LYS A 223 -15.93 10.48 -21.19
N GLY A 224 -15.22 9.52 -20.58
CA GLY A 224 -15.82 8.42 -19.83
C GLY A 224 -16.63 7.44 -20.69
N VAL A 225 -16.16 7.14 -21.90
CA VAL A 225 -16.87 6.25 -22.84
C VAL A 225 -16.85 4.80 -22.36
N ASN A 226 -17.97 4.32 -21.80
CA ASN A 226 -18.10 2.92 -21.36
C ASN A 226 -18.70 2.01 -22.46
N ASP A 227 -17.90 1.72 -23.49
CA ASP A 227 -18.26 0.79 -24.57
C ASP A 227 -17.56 -0.57 -24.44
N ASP A 228 -17.69 -1.44 -25.44
CA ASP A 228 -17.09 -2.78 -25.38
C ASP A 228 -15.55 -2.77 -25.45
N ARG A 229 -14.93 -1.71 -26.01
CA ARG A 229 -13.48 -1.52 -25.98
C ARG A 229 -13.00 -1.27 -24.55
N TRP A 230 -13.67 -0.35 -23.86
CA TRP A 230 -13.42 -0.06 -22.44
C TRP A 230 -13.58 -1.32 -21.56
N LYS A 231 -14.69 -2.05 -21.73
CA LYS A 231 -14.94 -3.27 -20.94
C LYS A 231 -13.92 -4.36 -21.22
N GLY A 232 -13.46 -4.48 -22.48
CA GLY A 232 -12.37 -5.38 -22.86
C GLY A 232 -11.07 -5.03 -22.14
N LEU A 233 -10.69 -3.75 -22.17
CA LEU A 233 -9.52 -3.22 -21.48
C LEU A 233 -9.60 -3.46 -19.96
N MET A 234 -10.72 -3.12 -19.33
CA MET A 234 -10.91 -3.28 -17.89
C MET A 234 -10.82 -4.75 -17.47
N ARG A 235 -11.44 -5.67 -18.21
CA ARG A 235 -11.31 -7.11 -17.95
C ARG A 235 -9.87 -7.56 -18.01
N PHE A 236 -9.12 -7.11 -19.03
CA PHE A 236 -7.71 -7.44 -19.17
C PHE A 236 -6.86 -6.93 -17.97
N GLN A 237 -7.11 -5.71 -17.50
CA GLN A 237 -6.42 -5.18 -16.32
C GLN A 237 -6.83 -5.86 -15.01
N ILE A 238 -8.10 -6.24 -14.87
CA ILE A 238 -8.60 -7.00 -13.71
C ILE A 238 -7.92 -8.36 -13.62
N GLU A 239 -7.82 -9.08 -14.75
CA GLU A 239 -7.10 -10.37 -14.79
C GLU A 239 -5.62 -10.21 -14.46
N ARG A 240 -4.99 -9.12 -14.91
CA ARG A 240 -3.63 -8.76 -14.50
C ARG A 240 -3.52 -8.54 -13.00
N ALA A 241 -4.44 -7.83 -12.36
CA ALA A 241 -4.44 -7.64 -10.90
C ALA A 241 -4.66 -8.97 -10.16
N ARG A 242 -5.58 -9.83 -10.66
CA ARG A 242 -5.84 -11.17 -10.11
C ARG A 242 -4.60 -12.07 -10.17
N TYR A 243 -3.81 -12.02 -11.25
CA TYR A 243 -2.53 -12.73 -11.32
C TYR A 243 -1.59 -12.40 -10.15
N TYR A 244 -1.48 -11.12 -9.77
CA TYR A 244 -0.66 -10.71 -8.63
C TYR A 244 -1.27 -11.11 -7.27
N TYR A 245 -2.61 -11.11 -7.14
CA TYR A 245 -3.25 -11.67 -5.95
C TYR A 245 -2.98 -13.17 -5.81
N ASP A 246 -3.15 -13.94 -6.87
CA ASP A 246 -2.87 -15.38 -6.88
C ASP A 246 -1.40 -15.67 -6.56
N SER A 247 -0.50 -14.77 -6.97
CA SER A 247 0.91 -14.81 -6.58
C SER A 247 1.11 -14.59 -5.08
N ALA A 248 0.55 -13.50 -4.56
CA ALA A 248 0.60 -13.13 -3.15
C ALA A 248 0.04 -14.20 -2.21
N GLU A 249 -1.03 -14.89 -2.60
CA GLU A 249 -1.66 -15.93 -1.78
C GLU A 249 -0.67 -17.02 -1.34
N ARG A 250 0.30 -17.37 -2.19
CA ARG A 250 1.30 -18.41 -1.89
C ARG A 250 2.20 -18.05 -0.72
N GLY A 251 2.50 -16.77 -0.53
CA GLY A 251 3.36 -16.26 0.53
C GLY A 251 2.72 -16.30 1.92
N ILE A 252 1.38 -16.32 1.99
CA ILE A 252 0.65 -16.22 3.27
C ILE A 252 0.96 -17.40 4.19
N ARG A 253 1.20 -18.60 3.64
CA ARG A 253 1.54 -19.79 4.43
C ARG A 253 2.82 -19.63 5.23
N ALA A 254 3.78 -18.88 4.72
CA ALA A 254 5.07 -18.67 5.38
C ALA A 254 4.99 -17.67 6.54
N LEU A 255 3.89 -16.93 6.68
CA LEU A 255 3.69 -15.99 7.78
C LEU A 255 3.40 -16.71 9.09
N ASN A 256 3.72 -16.05 10.20
CA ASN A 256 3.30 -16.46 11.53
C ASN A 256 1.78 -16.72 11.59
N PRO A 257 1.31 -17.73 12.34
CA PRO A 257 -0.11 -18.08 12.41
C PRO A 257 -1.04 -16.91 12.79
N ASP A 258 -0.58 -16.03 13.69
CA ASP A 258 -1.31 -14.83 14.14
C ASP A 258 -1.42 -13.72 13.07
N SER A 259 -0.63 -13.81 12.00
CA SER A 259 -0.59 -12.88 10.87
C SER A 259 -1.35 -13.38 9.64
N ARG A 260 -1.60 -14.69 9.52
CA ARG A 260 -2.29 -15.28 8.35
C ARG A 260 -3.71 -14.75 8.17
N TRP A 261 -4.52 -14.75 9.23
CA TRP A 261 -5.91 -14.32 9.14
C TRP A 261 -6.05 -12.83 8.77
N PRO A 262 -5.33 -11.88 9.41
CA PRO A 262 -5.32 -10.48 8.98
C PRO A 262 -4.94 -10.28 7.51
N VAL A 263 -3.92 -10.97 7.02
CA VAL A 263 -3.44 -10.83 5.64
C VAL A 263 -4.44 -11.42 4.64
N TRP A 264 -5.00 -12.60 4.92
CA TRP A 264 -6.09 -13.18 4.13
C TRP A 264 -7.31 -12.26 4.07
N ALA A 265 -7.69 -11.66 5.20
CA ALA A 265 -8.81 -10.75 5.25
C ALA A 265 -8.55 -9.51 4.40
N ALA A 266 -7.37 -8.90 4.51
CA ALA A 266 -6.97 -7.76 3.70
C ALA A 266 -6.98 -8.08 2.20
N LEU A 267 -6.38 -9.21 1.81
CA LEU A 267 -6.32 -9.68 0.43
C LEU A 267 -7.74 -9.85 -0.16
N LEU A 268 -8.60 -10.65 0.49
CA LEU A 268 -9.95 -10.93 -0.02
C LEU A 268 -10.82 -9.67 -0.08
N LEU A 269 -10.70 -8.77 0.90
CA LEU A 269 -11.45 -7.52 0.92
C LEU A 269 -11.00 -6.56 -0.19
N TYR A 270 -9.71 -6.52 -0.53
CA TYR A 270 -9.22 -5.69 -1.63
C TYR A 270 -9.53 -6.30 -2.99
N GLN A 271 -9.29 -7.60 -3.16
CA GLN A 271 -9.64 -8.33 -4.38
C GLN A 271 -11.14 -8.23 -4.70
N GLY A 272 -12.00 -8.26 -3.68
CA GLY A 272 -13.45 -8.08 -3.85
C GLY A 272 -13.89 -6.73 -4.42
N ILE A 273 -13.01 -5.72 -4.47
CA ILE A 273 -13.27 -4.46 -5.20
C ILE A 273 -13.36 -4.74 -6.71
N LEU A 274 -12.52 -5.63 -7.24
CA LEU A 274 -12.53 -6.01 -8.65
C LEU A 274 -13.89 -6.65 -9.02
N ASP A 275 -14.42 -7.52 -8.17
CA ASP A 275 -15.75 -8.13 -8.36
C ASP A 275 -16.88 -7.07 -8.36
N VAL A 276 -16.71 -5.97 -7.61
CA VAL A 276 -17.67 -4.85 -7.62
C VAL A 276 -17.56 -4.05 -8.92
N ILE A 277 -16.36 -3.85 -9.45
CA ILE A 277 -16.14 -3.20 -10.75
C ILE A 277 -16.82 -4.02 -11.86
N GLU A 278 -16.63 -5.34 -11.87
CA GLU A 278 -17.30 -6.25 -12.81
C GLU A 278 -18.83 -6.19 -12.67
N ALA A 279 -19.34 -6.25 -11.44
CA ALA A 279 -20.78 -6.22 -11.18
C ALA A 279 -21.46 -4.89 -11.56
N ASN A 280 -20.72 -3.78 -11.56
CA ASN A 280 -21.21 -2.48 -12.04
C ASN A 280 -20.92 -2.27 -13.55
N ASN A 281 -20.69 -3.35 -14.31
CA ASN A 281 -20.43 -3.31 -15.75
C ASN A 281 -19.28 -2.35 -16.10
N TYR A 282 -18.23 -2.35 -15.26
CA TYR A 282 -16.99 -1.58 -15.43
C TYR A 282 -17.18 -0.05 -15.45
N ASP A 283 -18.33 0.45 -14.98
CA ASP A 283 -18.57 1.88 -14.84
C ASP A 283 -17.89 2.44 -13.58
N VAL A 284 -16.61 2.77 -13.71
CA VAL A 284 -15.79 3.41 -12.67
C VAL A 284 -15.72 4.93 -12.84
N PHE A 285 -16.33 5.47 -13.89
CA PHE A 285 -16.41 6.91 -14.14
C PHE A 285 -17.51 7.55 -13.30
N ALA A 286 -18.68 6.91 -13.20
CA ALA A 286 -19.81 7.45 -12.44
C ALA A 286 -19.86 6.96 -10.99
N ARG A 287 -19.27 5.80 -10.70
CA ARG A 287 -19.39 5.14 -9.39
C ARG A 287 -18.07 4.54 -8.94
N ARG A 288 -17.58 5.02 -7.81
CA ARG A 288 -16.43 4.42 -7.14
C ARG A 288 -16.80 3.07 -6.54
N ALA A 289 -16.06 2.01 -6.91
CA ALA A 289 -16.31 0.67 -6.41
C ALA A 289 -15.81 0.48 -4.96
N PHE A 290 -16.66 -0.01 -4.07
CA PHE A 290 -16.26 -0.39 -2.70
C PHE A 290 -16.97 -1.67 -2.29
N VAL A 291 -16.30 -2.50 -1.49
CA VAL A 291 -16.92 -3.70 -0.93
C VAL A 291 -17.98 -3.32 0.11
N PRO A 292 -19.26 -3.68 -0.09
CA PRO A 292 -20.32 -3.39 0.87
C PRO A 292 -20.10 -4.12 2.19
N LEU A 293 -20.60 -3.57 3.31
CA LEU A 293 -20.42 -4.14 4.64
C LEU A 293 -20.86 -5.61 4.73
N ALA A 294 -21.97 -5.97 4.09
CA ALA A 294 -22.46 -7.35 4.04
C ALA A 294 -21.45 -8.32 3.42
N LYS A 295 -20.79 -7.93 2.30
CA LYS A 295 -19.72 -8.73 1.69
C LYS A 295 -18.48 -8.79 2.58
N LYS A 296 -18.14 -7.70 3.29
CA LYS A 296 -17.03 -7.72 4.26
C LYS A 296 -17.24 -8.78 5.34
N MET A 297 -18.46 -8.87 5.87
CA MET A 297 -18.82 -9.89 6.87
C MET A 297 -18.76 -11.32 6.32
N LEU A 298 -18.95 -11.52 5.02
CA LEU A 298 -18.80 -12.82 4.37
C LEU A 298 -17.33 -13.21 4.14
N TYR A 299 -16.47 -12.26 3.79
CA TYR A 299 -15.05 -12.53 3.54
C TYR A 299 -14.29 -12.89 4.82
N LEU A 300 -14.68 -12.36 6.00
CA LEU A 300 -13.95 -12.62 7.24
C LEU A 300 -13.95 -14.11 7.69
N PRO A 301 -15.09 -14.84 7.69
CA PRO A 301 -15.09 -16.28 7.94
C PRO A 301 -14.30 -17.08 6.91
N VAL A 302 -14.37 -16.70 5.62
CA VAL A 302 -13.61 -17.38 4.55
C VAL A 302 -12.11 -17.18 4.75
N ALA A 303 -11.68 -15.96 5.06
CA ALA A 303 -10.29 -15.63 5.40
C ALA A 303 -9.80 -16.45 6.60
N TRP A 304 -10.65 -16.58 7.63
CA TRP A 304 -10.34 -17.39 8.80
C TRP A 304 -10.16 -18.86 8.44
N LEU A 305 -11.11 -19.46 7.72
CA LEU A 305 -11.00 -20.86 7.27
C LEU A 305 -9.74 -21.10 6.44
N ARG A 306 -9.44 -20.21 5.48
CA ARG A 306 -8.19 -20.29 4.69
C ARG A 306 -6.95 -20.20 5.58
N SER A 307 -6.94 -19.33 6.59
CA SER A 307 -5.81 -19.22 7.53
C SER A 307 -5.55 -20.48 8.35
N GLN A 308 -6.59 -21.27 8.64
CA GLN A 308 -6.50 -22.51 9.43
C GLN A 308 -6.11 -23.73 8.57
N ALA A 309 -6.39 -23.68 7.27
CA ALA A 309 -6.11 -24.77 6.33
C ALA A 309 -4.64 -24.82 5.86
N LEU A 310 -3.78 -23.92 6.35
CA LEU A 310 -2.38 -23.73 5.95
C LEU A 310 -1.37 -24.35 6.92
#